data_AF-A0A8T4QSY2-F1
#
_entry.id   AF-A0A8T4QSY2-F1
#
_cell.length_a   1.000
_cell.length_b   1.000
_cell.length_c   1.000
_cell.angle_alpha   90.00
_cell.angle_beta   90.00
_cell.angle_gamma   90.00
#
_symmetry.space_group_name_H-M   'P 1'
#
loop_
_entity.id
_entity.type
_entity.pdbx_description
1 polymer ?
#
loop_
_entity_poly.entity_id
_entity_poly.type
_entity_poly.pdbx_seq_one_letter_code
_entity_poly.pdbx_strand_id
1 'polypeptide(L)'
;MKRVPLKSKEINKELEVHGISVDKKDFVELQEEEKQKIIFINRQPSFFYYEEKLIPTLKYLQQNQNFLKQITIDKGAIKFIVNGADVMRPGITDIQKLIQKNDVVVIIDQEHKKPLAVGIALFNSEEMKAATKGKMVKNIHYVGDEVWKVS
;
A
#
# COMPACT_ATOMS: atom_id res chain seq x y z
N MET A 1 -12.04 -17.75 11.08
CA MET A 1 -12.48 -16.45 10.52
C MET A 1 -13.44 -16.71 9.37
N LYS A 2 -14.54 -15.97 9.27
CA LYS A 2 -15.55 -16.16 8.22
C LYS A 2 -15.35 -15.12 7.13
N ARG A 3 -15.13 -15.57 5.90
CA ARG A 3 -15.13 -14.72 4.71
C ARG A 3 -16.53 -14.74 4.08
N VAL A 4 -16.98 -13.59 3.59
CA VAL A 4 -18.29 -13.43 2.96
C VAL A 4 -18.10 -13.12 1.48
N PRO A 5 -18.70 -13.89 0.57
CA PRO A 5 -18.64 -13.58 -0.87
C PRO A 5 -19.22 -12.20 -1.17
N LEU A 6 -18.55 -11.45 -2.05
CA LEU A 6 -19.02 -10.19 -2.62
C LEU A 6 -19.25 -10.32 -4.12
N LYS A 7 -20.14 -9.51 -4.69
CA LYS A 7 -20.31 -9.46 -6.15
C LYS A 7 -19.20 -8.59 -6.74
N SER A 8 -18.55 -9.03 -7.81
CA SER A 8 -17.49 -8.25 -8.48
C SER A 8 -17.95 -6.83 -8.87
N LYS A 9 -19.24 -6.65 -9.18
CA LYS A 9 -19.82 -5.33 -9.49
C LYS A 9 -19.78 -4.34 -8.31
N GLU A 10 -19.88 -4.83 -7.08
CA GLU A 10 -19.88 -4.00 -5.88
C GLU A 10 -18.50 -3.38 -5.66
N ILE A 11 -17.43 -4.16 -5.87
CA ILE A 11 -16.05 -3.71 -5.64
C ILE A 11 -15.43 -2.98 -6.84
N ASN A 12 -15.89 -3.25 -8.07
CA ASN A 12 -15.32 -2.66 -9.28
C ASN A 12 -15.39 -1.13 -9.30
N LYS A 13 -16.44 -0.53 -8.73
CA LYS A 13 -16.55 0.93 -8.63
C LYS A 13 -15.45 1.52 -7.74
N GLU A 14 -15.07 0.82 -6.69
CA GLU A 14 -14.00 1.26 -5.78
C GLU A 14 -12.61 0.96 -6.33
N LEU A 15 -12.45 -0.11 -7.13
CA LEU A 15 -11.17 -0.47 -7.76
C LEU A 15 -10.85 0.31 -9.03
N GLU A 16 -11.85 0.95 -9.65
CA GLU A 16 -11.69 1.80 -10.83
C GLU A 16 -10.68 2.94 -10.59
N VAL A 17 -10.62 3.45 -9.35
CA VAL A 17 -9.65 4.50 -8.96
C VAL A 17 -8.19 4.03 -9.10
N HIS A 18 -7.97 2.72 -9.09
CA HIS A 18 -6.66 2.11 -9.30
C HIS A 18 -6.48 1.54 -10.70
N GLY A 19 -7.44 1.77 -11.60
CA GLY A 19 -7.42 1.25 -12.97
C GLY A 19 -7.56 -0.28 -13.05
N ILE A 20 -8.10 -0.93 -12.01
CA ILE A 20 -8.36 -2.38 -12.00
C ILE A 20 -9.84 -2.65 -12.23
N SER A 21 -10.12 -3.70 -13.00
CA SER A 21 -11.43 -4.36 -13.04
C SER A 21 -11.31 -5.83 -12.62
N VAL A 22 -12.23 -6.29 -11.80
CA VAL A 22 -12.40 -7.69 -11.42
C VAL A 22 -13.49 -8.32 -12.28
N ASP A 23 -13.19 -9.47 -12.90
CA ASP A 23 -14.13 -10.15 -13.78
C ASP A 23 -15.25 -10.85 -12.99
N LYS A 24 -16.36 -11.17 -13.67
CA LYS A 24 -17.45 -11.97 -13.07
C LYS A 24 -17.04 -13.38 -12.66
N LYS A 25 -15.96 -13.91 -13.26
CA LYS A 25 -15.41 -15.24 -12.96
C LYS A 25 -14.51 -15.22 -11.72
N ASP A 26 -14.00 -14.06 -11.35
CA ASP A 26 -13.12 -13.94 -10.19
C ASP A 26 -13.94 -14.05 -8.90
N PHE A 27 -13.40 -14.80 -7.95
CA PHE A 27 -14.04 -15.00 -6.66
C PHE A 27 -13.62 -13.90 -5.70
N VAL A 28 -14.56 -13.03 -5.32
CA VAL A 28 -14.31 -11.91 -4.41
C VAL A 28 -14.91 -12.23 -3.04
N GLU A 29 -14.12 -12.06 -1.99
CA GLU A 29 -14.55 -12.28 -0.61
C GLU A 29 -14.13 -11.11 0.27
N LEU A 30 -14.98 -10.74 1.23
CA LEU A 30 -14.68 -9.79 2.30
C LEU A 30 -14.42 -10.55 3.60
N GLN A 31 -13.31 -10.22 4.25
CA GLN A 31 -13.05 -10.55 5.65
C GLN A 31 -13.13 -9.26 6.46
N GLU A 32 -14.10 -9.17 7.36
CA GLU A 32 -14.29 -8.04 8.26
C GLU A 32 -14.06 -8.48 9.71
N GLU A 33 -13.19 -7.73 10.38
CA GLU A 33 -12.85 -7.83 11.80
C GLU A 33 -12.98 -6.44 12.44
N GLU A 34 -13.01 -6.38 13.78
CA GLU A 34 -13.26 -5.14 14.53
C GLU A 34 -12.38 -3.95 14.10
N LYS A 35 -11.15 -4.21 13.63
CA LYS A 35 -10.17 -3.19 13.27
C LYS A 35 -9.81 -3.14 11.78
N GLN A 36 -10.34 -4.07 10.98
CA GLN A 36 -9.80 -4.32 9.65
C GLN A 36 -10.84 -4.93 8.72
N LYS A 37 -10.83 -4.46 7.46
CA LYS A 37 -11.58 -5.06 6.36
C LYS A 37 -10.64 -5.38 5.20
N ILE A 38 -10.57 -6.63 4.78
CA ILE A 38 -9.72 -7.10 3.67
C ILE A 38 -10.58 -7.72 2.58
N ILE A 39 -10.29 -7.31 1.34
CA ILE A 39 -10.81 -7.91 0.12
C ILE A 39 -9.84 -8.96 -0.39
N PHE A 40 -10.35 -10.17 -0.54
CA PHE A 40 -9.66 -11.27 -1.20
C PHE A 40 -10.19 -11.41 -2.63
N ILE A 41 -9.28 -11.54 -3.60
CA ILE A 41 -9.61 -11.85 -5.00
C ILE A 41 -8.93 -13.19 -5.32
N ASN A 42 -9.71 -14.18 -5.76
CA ASN A 42 -9.22 -15.52 -6.04
C ASN A 42 -8.45 -16.13 -4.86
N ARG A 43 -8.98 -15.93 -3.64
CA ARG A 43 -8.41 -16.35 -2.34
C ARG A 43 -7.08 -15.69 -1.97
N GLN A 44 -6.59 -14.72 -2.74
CA GLN A 44 -5.42 -13.91 -2.41
C GLN A 44 -5.86 -12.59 -1.76
N PRO A 45 -5.20 -12.13 -0.69
CA PRO A 45 -5.49 -10.82 -0.09
C PRO A 45 -5.03 -9.70 -1.01
N SER A 46 -5.98 -8.99 -1.61
CA SER A 46 -5.65 -8.02 -2.65
C SER A 46 -5.68 -6.60 -2.13
N PHE A 47 -6.71 -6.24 -1.37
CA PHE A 47 -6.90 -4.89 -0.85
C PHE A 47 -7.37 -4.89 0.60
N PHE A 48 -7.15 -3.80 1.32
CA PHE A 48 -7.73 -3.54 2.62
C PHE A 48 -8.32 -2.13 2.68
N TYR A 49 -9.29 -1.91 3.57
CA TYR A 49 -9.86 -0.59 3.79
C TYR A 49 -9.02 0.21 4.78
N TYR A 50 -8.69 1.43 4.40
CA TYR A 50 -8.10 2.45 5.26
C TYR A 50 -8.82 3.77 5.02
N GLU A 51 -9.43 4.36 6.05
CA GLU A 51 -10.23 5.60 5.93
C GLU A 51 -11.21 5.56 4.74
N GLU A 52 -11.97 4.46 4.62
CA GLU A 52 -12.96 4.20 3.55
C GLU A 52 -12.38 4.03 2.13
N LYS A 53 -11.05 4.00 1.97
CA LYS A 53 -10.38 3.76 0.69
C LYS A 53 -9.81 2.35 0.63
N LEU A 54 -9.92 1.72 -0.54
CA LEU A 54 -9.20 0.48 -0.83
C LEU A 54 -7.73 0.78 -1.08
N ILE A 55 -6.86 0.11 -0.33
CA ILE A 55 -5.42 0.19 -0.43
C ILE A 55 -4.90 -1.20 -0.79
N PRO A 56 -4.00 -1.36 -1.78
CA PRO A 56 -3.44 -2.67 -2.12
C PRO A 56 -2.61 -3.22 -0.94
N THR A 57 -2.73 -4.52 -0.68
CA THR A 57 -1.86 -5.19 0.30
C THR A 57 -0.44 -5.30 -0.24
N LEU A 58 0.54 -5.46 0.63
CA LEU A 58 1.91 -5.74 0.21
C LEU A 58 2.01 -7.05 -0.58
N LYS A 59 1.19 -8.08 -0.27
CA LYS A 59 1.16 -9.33 -1.03
C LYS A 59 0.67 -9.11 -2.47
N TYR A 60 -0.33 -8.26 -2.65
CA TYR A 60 -0.79 -7.85 -3.98
C TYR A 60 0.32 -7.14 -4.75
N LEU A 61 1.02 -6.19 -4.11
CA LEU A 61 2.12 -5.43 -4.72
C LEU A 61 3.34 -6.28 -5.07
N GLN A 62 3.58 -7.38 -4.34
CA GLN A 62 4.63 -8.35 -4.67
C GLN A 62 4.35 -9.09 -5.99
N GLN A 63 3.07 -9.32 -6.31
CA GLN A 63 2.63 -9.98 -7.54
C GLN A 63 2.40 -8.99 -8.69
N ASN A 64 2.10 -7.73 -8.36
CA ASN A 64 1.77 -6.66 -9.31
C ASN A 64 2.76 -5.51 -9.15
N GLN A 65 3.98 -5.70 -9.66
CA GLN A 65 5.02 -4.68 -9.61
C GLN A 65 4.60 -3.41 -10.39
N ASN A 66 5.09 -2.25 -9.94
CA ASN A 66 4.79 -0.94 -10.52
C ASN A 66 3.31 -0.48 -10.44
N PHE A 67 2.50 -1.17 -9.63
CA PHE A 67 1.11 -0.79 -9.41
C PHE A 67 0.97 0.57 -8.69
N LEU A 68 1.84 0.85 -7.73
CA LEU A 68 1.93 2.14 -7.05
C LEU A 68 3.21 2.89 -7.42
N LYS A 69 3.14 4.22 -7.30
CA LYS A 69 4.34 5.07 -7.32
C LYS A 69 5.24 4.75 -6.13
N GLN A 70 6.55 4.78 -6.37
CA GLN A 70 7.56 4.24 -5.47
C GLN A 70 8.33 5.33 -4.74
N ILE A 71 8.61 5.08 -3.46
CA ILE A 71 9.62 5.78 -2.68
C ILE A 71 10.67 4.75 -2.27
N THR A 72 11.92 4.99 -2.65
CA THR A 72 13.04 4.12 -2.29
C THR A 72 13.68 4.63 -1.00
N ILE A 73 13.94 3.71 -0.08
CA ILE A 73 14.63 3.98 1.18
C ILE A 73 15.99 3.30 1.28
N ASP A 74 16.86 3.87 2.11
CA ASP A 74 18.13 3.26 2.46
C ASP A 74 17.97 2.06 3.40
N LYS A 75 19.04 1.28 3.55
CA LYS A 75 19.10 0.10 4.42
C LYS A 75 18.87 0.43 5.91
N GLY A 76 19.29 1.60 6.37
CA GLY A 76 19.17 2.03 7.77
C GLY A 76 17.72 2.32 8.17
N ALA A 77 16.89 2.79 7.22
CA ALA A 77 15.48 3.07 7.42
C ALA A 77 14.61 1.80 7.51
N ILE A 78 15.02 0.70 6.86
CA ILE A 78 14.20 -0.54 6.74
C ILE A 78 13.65 -0.99 8.09
N LYS A 79 14.52 -1.12 9.10
CA LYS A 79 14.12 -1.62 10.43
C LYS A 79 13.04 -0.76 11.09
N PHE A 80 12.98 0.53 10.79
CA PHE A 80 11.98 1.42 11.36
C PHE A 80 10.67 1.31 10.61
N ILE A 81 10.72 1.24 9.28
CA ILE A 81 9.53 1.14 8.43
C ILE A 81 8.76 -0.17 8.68
N VAL A 82 9.46 -1.31 8.80
CA VAL A 82 8.83 -2.60 9.14
C VAL A 82 8.38 -2.69 10.61
N ASN A 83 8.62 -1.65 11.41
CA ASN A 83 8.08 -1.50 12.76
C ASN A 83 6.99 -0.41 12.80
N GLY A 84 6.47 0.00 11.65
CA GLY A 84 5.37 0.97 11.55
C GLY A 84 5.76 2.44 11.66
N ALA A 85 7.05 2.77 11.64
CA ALA A 85 7.46 4.17 11.61
C ALA A 85 7.08 4.82 10.28
N ASP A 86 6.79 6.11 10.34
CA ASP A 86 6.61 6.94 9.15
C ASP A 86 7.92 7.13 8.37
N VAL A 87 7.82 7.42 7.08
CA VAL A 87 9.00 7.65 6.24
C VAL A 87 9.47 9.08 6.43
N MET A 88 10.69 9.21 6.98
CA MET A 88 11.35 10.49 7.19
C MET A 88 12.27 10.81 6.01
N ARG A 89 12.35 12.08 5.64
CA ARG A 89 13.15 12.55 4.50
C ARG A 89 14.61 12.02 4.47
N PRO A 90 15.36 11.98 5.60
CA PRO A 90 16.74 11.50 5.59
C PRO A 90 16.91 10.04 5.15
N GLY A 91 15.88 9.21 5.33
CA GLY A 91 15.92 7.79 4.96
C GLY A 91 15.52 7.51 3.51
N ILE A 92 15.14 8.55 2.74
CA ILE A 92 14.68 8.42 1.36
C ILE A 92 15.85 8.65 0.40
N THR A 93 16.13 7.67 -0.44
CA THR A 93 17.21 7.71 -1.44
C THR A 93 16.70 8.07 -2.83
N ASP A 94 15.45 7.73 -3.15
CA ASP A 94 14.83 8.10 -4.43
C ASP A 94 13.31 8.32 -4.29
N ILE A 95 12.78 9.24 -5.09
CA ILE A 95 11.36 9.62 -5.12
C ILE A 95 10.90 9.61 -6.58
N GLN A 96 9.97 8.70 -6.90
CA GLN A 96 9.39 8.63 -8.24
C GLN A 96 8.70 9.97 -8.59
N LYS A 97 8.83 10.37 -9.86
CA LYS A 97 8.20 11.60 -10.37
C LYS A 97 6.67 11.50 -10.31
N LEU A 98 6.00 12.65 -10.32
CA LEU A 98 4.54 12.79 -10.42
C LEU A 98 3.75 12.26 -9.21
N ILE A 99 4.42 11.95 -8.08
CA ILE A 99 3.72 11.75 -6.80
C ILE A 99 3.04 13.06 -6.41
N GLN A 100 1.75 13.00 -6.12
CA GLN A 100 0.95 14.08 -5.58
C GLN A 100 0.74 13.90 -4.08
N LYS A 101 0.41 14.99 -3.40
CA LYS A 101 -0.02 14.92 -2.00
C LYS A 101 -1.27 14.05 -1.89
N ASN A 102 -1.30 13.22 -0.85
CA ASN A 102 -2.32 12.19 -0.58
C ASN A 102 -2.33 10.99 -1.53
N ASP A 103 -1.35 10.87 -2.45
CA ASP A 103 -1.17 9.64 -3.21
C ASP A 103 -0.85 8.47 -2.29
N VAL A 104 -1.39 7.30 -2.63
CA VAL A 104 -0.96 6.02 -2.07
C VAL A 104 0.35 5.63 -2.75
N VAL A 105 1.40 5.40 -1.97
CA VAL A 105 2.75 5.09 -2.44
C VAL A 105 3.25 3.80 -1.81
N VAL A 106 4.10 3.07 -2.54
CA VAL A 106 4.82 1.91 -2.01
C VAL A 106 6.23 2.31 -1.61
N ILE A 107 6.65 1.85 -0.44
CA ILE A 107 8.01 2.01 0.08
C ILE A 107 8.79 0.76 -0.26
N ILE A 108 9.91 0.93 -0.94
CA ILE A 108 10.78 -0.17 -1.37
C ILE A 108 12.21 0.04 -0.88
N ASP A 109 12.96 -1.05 -0.73
CA ASP A 109 14.39 -0.97 -0.43
C ASP A 109 15.22 -0.68 -1.69
N GLN A 110 16.38 -0.06 -1.52
CA GLN A 110 17.27 0.30 -2.64
C GLN A 110 17.94 -0.90 -3.34
N GLU A 111 18.08 -2.05 -2.69
CA GLU A 111 18.91 -3.18 -3.15
C GLU A 111 18.09 -4.22 -3.92
N HIS A 112 16.99 -4.66 -3.34
CA HIS A 112 16.11 -5.70 -3.88
C HIS A 112 14.79 -5.16 -4.43
N LYS A 113 14.49 -3.86 -4.23
CA LYS A 113 13.26 -3.20 -4.69
C LYS A 113 11.99 -3.90 -4.19
N LYS A 114 12.07 -4.56 -3.03
CA LYS A 114 10.92 -5.28 -2.45
C LYS A 114 9.97 -4.30 -1.78
N PRO A 115 8.64 -4.45 -1.97
CA PRO A 115 7.65 -3.72 -1.17
C PRO A 115 7.82 -4.02 0.31
N LEU A 116 8.05 -2.98 1.11
CA LEU A 116 8.22 -3.04 2.57
C LEU A 116 7.04 -2.42 3.32
N ALA A 117 6.47 -1.35 2.76
CA ALA A 117 5.32 -0.68 3.32
C ALA A 117 4.50 0.01 2.23
N VAL A 118 3.27 0.37 2.57
CA VAL A 118 2.37 1.25 1.84
C VAL A 118 2.10 2.46 2.73
N GLY A 119 2.11 3.63 2.11
CA GLY A 119 1.95 4.89 2.83
C GLY A 119 1.17 5.91 2.04
N ILE A 120 0.79 6.99 2.73
CA ILE A 120 0.16 8.17 2.13
C ILE A 120 1.20 9.29 2.05
N ALA A 121 1.45 9.78 0.83
CA ALA A 121 2.35 10.90 0.58
C ALA A 121 1.82 12.19 1.23
N LEU A 122 2.63 12.85 2.06
CA LEU A 122 2.23 14.09 2.74
C LEU A 122 2.49 15.36 1.89
N PHE A 123 3.33 15.21 0.87
CA PHE A 123 3.81 16.25 -0.03
C PHE A 123 3.89 15.69 -1.46
N ASN A 124 4.00 16.55 -2.46
CA ASN A 124 4.25 16.10 -3.83
C ASN A 124 5.75 15.76 -4.05
N SER A 125 6.07 15.14 -5.19
CA SER A 125 7.44 14.69 -5.48
C SER A 125 8.49 15.81 -5.51
N GLU A 126 8.12 17.04 -5.86
CA GLU A 126 9.05 18.19 -5.93
C GLU A 126 9.32 18.74 -4.53
N GLU A 127 8.27 18.91 -3.74
CA GLU A 127 8.35 19.30 -2.33
C GLU A 127 9.19 18.31 -1.51
N MET A 128 8.96 17.00 -1.69
CA MET A 128 9.74 15.97 -1.02
C MET A 128 11.23 16.02 -1.42
N LYS A 129 11.55 16.33 -2.68
CA LYS A 129 12.93 16.46 -3.15
C LYS A 129 13.62 17.69 -2.58
N ALA A 130 12.91 18.81 -2.50
CA ALA A 130 13.41 20.07 -1.94
C ALA A 130 13.56 20.03 -0.40
N ALA A 131 12.81 19.16 0.28
CA ALA A 131 12.89 19.00 1.73
C ALA A 131 14.24 18.39 2.17
N THR A 132 14.78 18.90 3.27
CA THR A 132 16.01 18.38 3.92
C THR A 132 15.71 17.53 5.15
N LYS A 133 14.51 17.68 5.75
CA LYS A 133 14.08 16.97 6.96
C LYS A 133 12.56 16.85 7.02
N GLY A 134 12.08 16.08 7.99
CA GLY A 134 10.64 15.94 8.28
C GLY A 134 10.02 14.65 7.75
N LYS A 135 8.76 14.46 8.10
CA LYS A 135 7.95 13.30 7.72
C LYS A 135 7.41 13.50 6.31
N MET A 136 7.72 12.58 5.39
CA MET A 136 7.33 12.68 3.99
C MET A 136 6.15 11.77 3.64
N VAL A 137 6.05 10.62 4.32
CA VAL A 137 5.00 9.63 4.06
C VAL A 137 4.47 9.12 5.41
N LYS A 138 3.15 9.10 5.55
CA LYS A 138 2.48 8.42 6.66
C LYS A 138 2.41 6.92 6.36
N ASN A 139 3.00 6.08 7.19
CA ASN A 139 2.96 4.62 7.04
C ASN A 139 1.57 4.10 7.48
N ILE A 140 0.94 3.29 6.63
CA ILE A 140 -0.41 2.75 6.89
C ILE A 140 -0.48 1.22 6.79
N HIS A 141 0.51 0.58 6.16
CA HIS A 141 0.62 -0.87 6.09
C HIS A 141 2.08 -1.26 5.88
N TYR A 142 2.59 -2.23 6.63
CA TYR A 142 4.00 -2.64 6.54
C TYR A 142 4.19 -4.14 6.78
N VAL A 143 5.33 -4.68 6.34
CA VAL A 143 5.67 -6.10 6.59
C VAL A 143 5.65 -6.39 8.08
N GLY A 144 4.79 -7.31 8.49
CA GLY A 144 4.67 -7.75 9.89
C GLY A 144 3.55 -7.08 10.69
N ASP A 145 2.77 -6.18 10.09
CA ASP A 145 1.56 -5.65 10.70
C ASP A 145 0.38 -6.65 10.68
N GLU A 146 -0.76 -6.24 11.23
CA GLU A 146 -1.93 -7.11 11.33
C GLU A 146 -2.52 -7.47 9.97
N VAL A 147 -2.57 -6.52 9.02
CA VAL A 147 -3.02 -6.76 7.64
C VAL A 147 -2.12 -7.79 6.98
N TRP A 148 -0.80 -7.66 7.13
CA TRP A 148 0.20 -8.56 6.57
C TRP A 148 0.08 -9.99 7.10
N LYS A 149 -0.20 -10.15 8.40
CA LYS A 149 -0.29 -11.46 9.06
C LYS A 149 -1.50 -12.29 8.62
N VAL A 150 -2.61 -11.63 8.31
CA VAL A 150 -3.85 -12.32 7.90
C VAL A 150 -4.08 -12.31 6.39
N SER A 151 -3.31 -11.48 5.68
CA SER A 151 -3.04 -11.66 4.26
C SER A 151 -2.37 -13.02 4.06
#